data_AF-A0A871Y7G6-F1
#
_entry.id   AF-A0A871Y7G6-F1
#
_cell.length_a   1.000
_cell.length_b   1.000
_cell.length_c   1.000
_cell.angle_alpha   90.00
_cell.angle_beta   90.00
_cell.angle_gamma   90.00
#
_symmetry.space_group_name_H-M   'P 1'
#
loop_
_entity.id
_entity.type
_entity.pdbx_description
1 polymer ?
#
loop_
_entity_poly.entity_id
_entity_poly.type
_entity_poly.pdbx_seq_one_letter_code
_entity_poly.pdbx_strand_id
1 'polypeptide(L)'
;MSHTWENNSISIVLLPSEVRYSKVHDQLKQWIGDGLLGNFVWMTADNIKPEEFGPPTIRGTVWGLDHNRELVGIEVDPFEEMAKNRFKTVRLLAVRVLSNTFDPDETEYEKFNLFSEYIRLSLPLATSNDEPGKKTNLRRINLVVHPTDLASTDYSQVFKGHWDHHVIASPEDRKTPLSADRFVKEDARYPKFIAMHIAATGGLWNGISRSPFDELAKPESGAHSYQLSRVFVNSVLTDGLSRRVAASVLSDLADPTIDLHQKGLVAEIPDTVFIPESDTEAWVDEMVRIVFERENGILTFEEPAPSEELKWVKWSEWQGIKDFLSFAGKKIISMPKWCWIWIRRRIGKKLTDSLAGPDGGLIIGVDQDDAADIRDKSLFDAMATIQGNIQEAQKALVTPFRRTNTASRPGLWSDIRQMIYGFLEGGDLSKYGVENFDGRFPIFSKVGDLIQDPKEIHPVPGPLVDLSEVTEITWKNIDQAEELVDIHTSHIAARKAELDAKIVEMVEIDTQIRALLGEPEPALPKNRVRGFN
;
A
#
# COMPACT_ATOMS: atom_id res chain seq x y z
N MET A 1 -22.65 3.85 -14.60
CA MET A 1 -22.77 5.01 -13.68
C MET A 1 -24.11 5.68 -13.96
N SER A 2 -24.96 5.86 -12.95
CA SER A 2 -26.20 6.62 -13.06
C SER A 2 -26.02 7.93 -12.30
N HIS A 3 -26.04 9.07 -12.99
CA HIS A 3 -26.21 10.35 -12.29
C HIS A 3 -27.70 10.50 -12.00
N THR A 4 -28.07 10.68 -10.73
CA THR A 4 -29.46 10.90 -10.33
C THR A 4 -29.68 12.39 -10.17
N TRP A 5 -30.70 12.92 -10.85
CA TRP A 5 -31.11 14.31 -10.69
C TRP A 5 -31.80 14.50 -9.34
N GLU A 6 -31.25 15.37 -8.50
CA GLU A 6 -31.81 15.64 -7.19
C GLU A 6 -33.14 16.42 -7.28
N ASN A 7 -34.11 16.01 -6.46
CA ASN A 7 -35.42 16.67 -6.30
C ASN A 7 -36.23 16.87 -7.60
N ASN A 8 -36.05 15.98 -8.59
CA ASN A 8 -36.71 16.05 -9.90
C ASN A 8 -36.55 17.44 -10.56
N SER A 9 -35.40 18.08 -10.36
CA SER A 9 -35.06 19.36 -11.00
C SER A 9 -33.79 19.24 -11.80
N ILE A 10 -33.75 19.92 -12.94
CA ILE A 10 -32.56 20.01 -13.78
C ILE A 10 -32.20 21.49 -13.98
N SER A 11 -30.92 21.79 -13.79
CA SER A 11 -30.36 23.11 -14.09
C SER A 11 -29.45 22.98 -15.30
N ILE A 12 -29.76 23.74 -16.35
CA ILE A 12 -28.98 23.88 -17.57
C ILE A 12 -28.35 25.26 -17.53
N VAL A 13 -27.02 25.31 -17.49
CA VAL A 13 -26.25 26.54 -17.35
C VAL A 13 -25.49 26.79 -18.65
N LEU A 14 -25.85 27.88 -19.32
CA LEU A 14 -25.13 28.40 -20.48
C LEU A 14 -24.03 29.33 -19.97
N LEU A 15 -22.82 28.79 -19.90
CA LEU A 15 -21.62 29.45 -19.45
C LEU A 15 -20.99 30.26 -20.58
N PRO A 16 -20.28 31.35 -20.24
CA PRO A 16 -19.56 32.13 -21.24
C PRO A 16 -18.41 31.30 -21.85
N SER A 17 -17.97 31.66 -23.05
CA SER A 17 -16.89 30.95 -23.76
C SER A 17 -15.67 30.61 -22.88
N GLU A 18 -15.20 29.36 -22.96
CA GLU A 18 -14.01 28.88 -22.24
C GLU A 18 -12.76 29.67 -22.60
N VAL A 19 -12.66 30.17 -23.84
CA VAL A 19 -11.54 30.99 -24.31
C VAL A 19 -11.46 32.30 -23.55
N ARG A 20 -12.60 32.91 -23.24
CA ARG A 20 -12.68 34.22 -22.56
C ARG A 20 -12.65 34.09 -21.04
N TYR A 21 -13.21 33.01 -20.49
CA TYR A 21 -13.44 32.86 -19.05
C TYR A 21 -13.03 31.49 -18.48
N SER A 22 -11.91 30.92 -18.94
CA SER A 22 -11.40 29.61 -18.48
C SER A 22 -11.35 29.46 -16.95
N LYS A 23 -10.94 30.51 -16.23
CA LYS A 23 -10.86 30.51 -14.77
C LYS A 23 -12.22 30.31 -14.07
N VAL A 24 -13.33 30.69 -14.71
CA VAL A 24 -14.69 30.43 -14.17
C VAL A 24 -14.98 28.94 -14.26
N HIS A 25 -14.67 28.35 -15.40
CA HIS A 25 -14.83 26.91 -15.66
C HIS A 25 -13.98 26.08 -14.70
N ASP A 26 -12.71 26.45 -14.50
CA ASP A 26 -11.82 25.78 -13.54
C ASP A 26 -12.36 25.89 -12.10
N GLN A 27 -12.89 27.06 -11.73
CA GLN A 27 -13.44 27.26 -10.38
C GLN A 27 -14.70 26.41 -10.13
N LEU A 28 -15.58 26.29 -11.13
CA LEU A 28 -16.75 25.41 -11.06
C LEU A 28 -16.35 23.94 -10.96
N LYS A 29 -15.40 23.48 -11.77
CA LYS A 29 -14.83 22.13 -11.69
C LYS A 29 -14.24 21.83 -10.32
N GLN A 30 -13.48 22.77 -9.76
CA GLN A 30 -12.94 22.66 -8.41
C GLN A 30 -14.06 22.50 -7.38
N TRP A 31 -15.10 23.33 -7.42
CA TRP A 31 -16.21 23.24 -6.45
C TRP A 31 -17.06 21.97 -6.60
N ILE A 32 -17.17 21.41 -7.80
CA ILE A 32 -17.78 20.08 -8.01
C ILE A 32 -16.87 19.00 -7.40
N GLY A 33 -15.55 19.08 -7.64
CA GLY A 33 -14.57 18.15 -7.06
C GLY A 33 -14.53 18.20 -5.53
N ASP A 34 -14.72 19.38 -4.95
CA ASP A 34 -14.83 19.61 -3.50
C ASP A 34 -16.19 19.17 -2.93
N GLY A 35 -17.15 18.77 -3.78
CA GLY A 35 -18.50 18.35 -3.38
C GLY A 35 -19.43 19.49 -2.95
N LEU A 36 -19.06 20.75 -3.22
CA LEU A 36 -19.87 21.93 -2.89
C LEU A 36 -21.06 22.11 -3.83
N LEU A 37 -20.90 21.71 -5.09
CA LEU A 37 -21.93 21.81 -6.11
C LEU A 37 -22.50 20.43 -6.47
N GLY A 38 -23.81 20.38 -6.69
CA GLY A 38 -24.50 19.21 -7.26
C GLY A 38 -24.37 19.16 -8.78
N ASN A 39 -24.93 18.11 -9.38
CA ASN A 39 -24.88 17.88 -10.82
C ASN A 39 -25.76 18.88 -11.58
N PHE A 40 -25.22 19.46 -12.65
CA PHE A 40 -25.97 20.31 -13.59
C PHE A 40 -25.43 20.15 -15.00
N VAL A 41 -26.23 20.54 -16.00
CA VAL A 41 -25.82 20.48 -17.39
C VAL A 41 -25.05 21.76 -17.75
N TRP A 42 -23.78 21.58 -18.07
CA TRP A 42 -22.87 22.61 -18.53
C TRP A 42 -22.94 22.73 -20.05
N MET A 43 -23.12 23.95 -20.55
CA MET A 43 -23.06 24.24 -21.99
C MET A 43 -22.40 25.59 -22.25
N THR A 44 -21.77 25.73 -23.41
CA THR A 44 -21.27 27.00 -23.96
C THR A 44 -21.87 27.24 -25.33
N ALA A 45 -21.65 28.42 -25.93
CA ALA A 45 -22.16 28.72 -27.27
C ALA A 45 -21.57 27.82 -28.38
N ASP A 46 -20.39 27.24 -28.18
CA ASP A 46 -19.78 26.31 -29.14
C ASP A 46 -20.51 24.96 -29.16
N ASN A 47 -21.21 24.65 -28.07
CA ASN A 47 -22.01 23.45 -27.98
C ASN A 47 -23.39 23.57 -28.63
N ILE A 48 -23.77 24.76 -29.12
CA ILE A 48 -25.03 25.02 -29.79
C ILE A 48 -24.72 25.29 -31.26
N LYS A 49 -25.08 24.34 -32.12
CA LYS A 49 -24.94 24.47 -33.58
C LYS A 49 -26.31 24.73 -34.19
N PRO A 50 -26.57 25.94 -34.69
CA PRO A 50 -27.78 26.22 -35.46
C PRO A 50 -27.76 25.38 -36.73
N GLU A 51 -28.86 24.68 -37.00
CA GLU A 51 -29.07 23.96 -38.26
C GLU A 51 -30.00 24.79 -39.15
N GLU A 52 -29.82 24.72 -40.47
CA GLU A 52 -30.67 25.44 -41.43
C GLU A 52 -32.11 24.90 -41.43
N PHE A 53 -32.27 23.60 -41.14
CA PHE A 53 -33.55 22.91 -41.05
C PHE A 53 -33.62 22.05 -39.78
N GLY A 54 -34.50 22.40 -38.85
CA GLY A 54 -34.78 21.61 -37.64
C GLY A 54 -34.36 22.27 -36.33
N PRO A 55 -34.34 21.51 -35.21
CA PRO A 55 -33.79 21.98 -33.94
C PRO A 55 -32.26 22.08 -34.00
N PRO A 56 -31.64 22.98 -33.20
CA PRO A 56 -30.19 23.09 -33.14
C PRO A 56 -29.58 21.80 -32.59
N THR A 57 -28.43 21.39 -33.14
CA THR A 57 -27.63 20.30 -32.59
C THR A 57 -26.97 20.79 -31.30
N ILE A 58 -27.23 20.12 -30.19
CA ILE A 58 -26.75 20.51 -28.86
C ILE A 58 -25.93 19.43 -28.18
N ARG A 59 -24.94 19.85 -27.38
CA ARG A 59 -24.13 18.96 -26.55
C ARG A 59 -23.94 19.57 -25.16
N GLY A 60 -24.37 18.88 -24.13
CA GLY A 60 -24.11 19.26 -22.74
C GLY A 60 -23.02 18.41 -22.14
N THR A 61 -22.43 18.88 -21.05
CA THR A 61 -21.54 18.07 -20.22
C THR A 61 -22.06 18.09 -18.78
N VAL A 62 -22.14 16.92 -18.15
CA VAL A 62 -22.39 16.82 -16.71
C VAL A 62 -21.10 16.37 -16.06
N TRP A 63 -20.57 17.20 -15.17
CA TRP A 63 -19.37 16.89 -14.40
C TRP A 63 -19.77 16.21 -13.08
N GLY A 64 -19.02 15.18 -12.70
CA GLY A 64 -19.21 14.47 -11.45
C GLY A 64 -17.94 13.71 -11.03
N LEU A 65 -17.99 13.10 -9.86
CA LEU A 65 -16.90 12.26 -9.35
C LEU A 65 -17.15 10.79 -9.71
N ASP A 66 -16.15 10.11 -10.27
CA ASP A 66 -16.20 8.65 -10.48
C ASP A 66 -15.86 7.89 -9.18
N HIS A 67 -15.91 6.56 -9.19
CA HIS A 67 -15.57 5.65 -8.09
C HIS A 67 -14.17 5.91 -7.54
N ASN A 68 -13.24 6.32 -8.40
CA ASN A 68 -11.87 6.68 -8.03
C ASN A 68 -11.75 8.13 -7.51
N ARG A 69 -12.86 8.86 -7.39
CA ARG A 69 -12.95 10.27 -6.99
C ARG A 69 -12.20 11.24 -7.92
N GLU A 70 -12.02 10.84 -9.17
CA GLU A 70 -11.56 11.75 -10.21
C GLU A 70 -12.75 12.48 -10.81
N LEU A 71 -12.54 13.75 -11.15
CA LEU A 71 -13.55 14.57 -11.80
C LEU A 71 -13.65 14.16 -13.27
N VAL A 72 -14.80 13.61 -13.67
CA VAL A 72 -15.08 13.14 -15.03
C VAL A 72 -16.28 13.87 -15.58
N GLY A 73 -16.21 14.25 -16.86
CA GLY A 73 -17.30 14.86 -17.61
C GLY A 73 -18.00 13.82 -18.49
N ILE A 74 -19.33 13.77 -18.45
CA ILE A 74 -20.15 12.93 -19.30
C ILE A 74 -20.88 13.82 -20.31
N GLU A 75 -20.73 13.54 -21.60
CA GLU A 75 -21.48 14.23 -22.65
C GLU A 75 -22.94 13.77 -22.62
N VAL A 76 -23.88 14.72 -22.57
CA VAL A 76 -25.32 14.47 -22.52
C VAL A 76 -26.04 15.37 -23.51
N ASP A 77 -27.17 14.92 -24.06
CA ASP A 77 -28.10 15.78 -24.79
C ASP A 77 -29.19 16.30 -23.83
N PRO A 78 -29.25 17.62 -23.56
CA PRO A 78 -30.27 18.20 -22.70
C PRO A 78 -31.72 17.87 -23.11
N PHE A 79 -32.03 17.82 -24.42
CA PHE A 79 -33.38 17.47 -24.88
C PHE A 79 -33.70 16.00 -24.59
N GLU A 80 -32.73 15.11 -24.78
CA GLU A 80 -32.89 13.69 -24.47
C GLU A 80 -33.06 13.47 -22.96
N GLU A 81 -32.29 14.17 -22.13
CA GLU A 81 -32.43 14.11 -20.66
C GLU A 81 -33.81 14.59 -20.19
N MET A 82 -34.32 15.68 -20.75
CA MET A 82 -35.66 16.18 -20.47
C MET A 82 -36.77 15.27 -20.98
N ALA A 83 -36.52 14.49 -22.03
CA ALA A 83 -37.49 13.51 -22.55
C ALA A 83 -37.50 12.21 -21.74
N LYS A 84 -36.33 11.75 -21.27
CA LYS A 84 -36.19 10.54 -20.44
C LYS A 84 -36.75 10.71 -19.03
N ASN A 85 -36.53 11.88 -18.44
CA ASN A 85 -36.83 12.15 -17.04
C ASN A 85 -38.01 13.12 -16.86
N ARG A 86 -38.90 12.84 -15.90
CA ARG A 86 -40.00 13.78 -15.55
C ARG A 86 -39.52 14.80 -14.52
N PHE A 87 -39.13 15.98 -15.01
CA PHE A 87 -38.74 17.08 -14.14
C PHE A 87 -39.94 17.93 -13.67
N LYS A 88 -39.97 18.24 -12.38
CA LYS A 88 -40.87 19.23 -11.78
C LYS A 88 -40.47 20.65 -12.19
N THR A 89 -39.17 20.93 -12.20
CA THR A 89 -38.61 22.25 -12.53
C THR A 89 -37.42 22.10 -13.48
N VAL A 90 -37.41 22.88 -14.56
CA VAL A 90 -36.27 23.03 -15.47
C VAL A 90 -35.79 24.46 -15.35
N ARG A 91 -34.53 24.66 -14.95
CA ARG A 91 -33.90 25.97 -14.84
C ARG A 91 -32.95 26.15 -16.00
N LEU A 92 -33.17 27.16 -16.82
CA LEU A 92 -32.24 27.58 -17.85
C LEU A 92 -31.59 28.89 -17.40
N LEU A 93 -30.30 28.85 -17.15
CA LEU A 93 -29.50 29.99 -16.72
C LEU A 93 -28.56 30.41 -17.84
N ALA A 94 -28.77 31.59 -18.42
CA ALA A 94 -27.79 32.21 -19.31
C ALA A 94 -26.87 33.14 -18.52
N VAL A 95 -25.57 32.88 -18.56
CA VAL A 95 -24.56 33.67 -17.86
C VAL A 95 -23.92 34.62 -18.86
N ARG A 96 -24.20 35.92 -18.71
CA ARG A 96 -23.62 36.98 -19.53
C ARG A 96 -22.65 37.78 -18.68
N VAL A 97 -21.35 37.63 -18.95
CA VAL A 97 -20.29 38.33 -18.21
C VAL A 97 -19.86 39.55 -19.00
N LEU A 98 -20.01 40.72 -18.40
CA LEU A 98 -19.48 41.97 -18.91
C LEU A 98 -18.07 42.16 -18.39
N SER A 99 -17.22 42.71 -19.26
CA SER A 99 -15.83 42.96 -18.96
C SER A 99 -15.36 44.28 -19.56
N ASN A 100 -14.36 44.88 -18.93
CA ASN A 100 -13.60 46.00 -19.50
C ASN A 100 -12.52 45.53 -20.49
N THR A 101 -12.14 44.26 -20.41
CA THR A 101 -11.06 43.67 -21.23
C THR A 101 -11.57 43.09 -22.54
N PHE A 102 -12.83 42.66 -22.58
CA PHE A 102 -13.44 42.00 -23.74
C PHE A 102 -14.81 42.59 -24.06
N ASP A 103 -15.08 42.79 -25.34
CA ASP A 103 -16.39 43.20 -25.81
C ASP A 103 -17.42 42.05 -25.69
N PRO A 104 -18.70 42.38 -25.42
CA PRO A 104 -19.78 41.40 -25.39
C PRO A 104 -19.89 40.64 -26.72
N ASP A 105 -20.08 39.32 -26.65
CA ASP A 105 -20.28 38.48 -27.82
C ASP A 105 -21.77 38.40 -28.19
N GLU A 106 -22.19 39.19 -29.17
CA GLU A 106 -23.58 39.17 -29.64
C GLU A 106 -23.97 37.79 -30.20
N THR A 107 -23.04 37.09 -30.86
CA THR A 107 -23.31 35.78 -31.46
C THR A 107 -23.53 34.70 -30.39
N GLU A 108 -22.79 34.78 -29.28
CA GLU A 108 -23.01 33.94 -28.10
C GLU A 108 -24.42 34.16 -27.54
N TYR A 109 -24.82 35.42 -27.39
CA TYR A 109 -26.12 35.76 -26.82
C TYR A 109 -27.29 35.35 -27.72
N GLU A 110 -27.14 35.47 -29.04
CA GLU A 110 -28.11 34.97 -30.00
C GLU A 110 -28.29 33.46 -29.92
N LYS A 111 -27.20 32.69 -29.83
CA LYS A 111 -27.28 31.23 -29.64
C LYS A 111 -27.96 30.85 -28.32
N PHE A 112 -27.70 31.57 -27.24
CA PHE A 112 -28.37 31.34 -25.96
C PHE A 112 -29.88 31.64 -26.05
N ASN A 113 -30.25 32.73 -26.73
CA ASN A 113 -31.65 33.07 -26.98
C ASN A 113 -32.34 32.00 -27.85
N LEU A 114 -31.68 31.53 -28.91
CA LEU A 114 -32.17 30.46 -29.77
C LEU A 114 -32.46 29.19 -28.95
N PHE A 115 -31.47 28.73 -28.18
CA PHE A 115 -31.62 27.54 -27.35
C PHE A 115 -32.74 27.69 -26.31
N SER A 116 -32.88 28.87 -25.71
CA SER A 116 -33.97 29.16 -24.77
C SER A 116 -35.35 29.04 -25.40
N GLU A 117 -35.54 29.43 -26.66
CA GLU A 117 -36.82 29.27 -27.35
C GLU A 117 -37.11 27.80 -27.65
N TYR A 118 -36.12 27.03 -28.09
CA TYR A 118 -36.31 25.60 -28.33
C TYR A 118 -36.62 24.81 -27.05
N ILE A 119 -35.99 25.15 -25.92
CA ILE A 119 -36.38 24.55 -24.62
C ILE A 119 -37.84 24.83 -24.31
N ARG A 120 -38.28 26.09 -24.50
CA ARG A 120 -39.68 26.48 -24.29
C ARG A 120 -40.64 25.68 -25.17
N LEU A 121 -40.30 25.45 -26.44
CA LEU A 121 -41.10 24.68 -27.39
C LEU A 121 -41.10 23.17 -27.08
N SER A 122 -40.01 22.65 -26.51
CA SER A 122 -39.85 21.21 -26.22
C SER A 122 -40.61 20.74 -24.98
N LEU A 123 -40.95 21.64 -24.04
CA LEU A 123 -41.57 21.29 -22.77
C LEU A 123 -43.09 21.49 -22.78
N PRO A 124 -43.88 20.58 -22.20
CA PRO A 124 -45.29 20.81 -21.92
C PRO A 124 -45.43 21.81 -20.76
N LEU A 125 -45.49 23.11 -21.09
CA LEU A 125 -45.47 24.21 -20.11
C LEU A 125 -46.76 24.29 -19.28
N ALA A 126 -46.60 24.60 -18.00
CA ALA A 126 -47.69 24.95 -17.09
C ALA A 126 -48.24 26.36 -17.40
N THR A 127 -49.55 26.48 -17.55
CA THR A 127 -50.28 27.77 -17.63
C THR A 127 -50.73 28.17 -16.21
N SER A 128 -51.00 29.45 -15.97
CA SER A 128 -51.42 29.99 -14.66
C SER A 128 -52.65 29.32 -14.02
N ASN A 129 -53.47 28.62 -14.81
CA ASN A 129 -54.68 27.91 -14.36
C ASN A 129 -54.47 26.41 -14.08
N ASP A 130 -53.26 25.88 -14.26
CA ASP A 130 -52.98 24.44 -14.07
C ASP A 130 -52.69 24.09 -12.60
N GLU A 131 -53.09 22.88 -12.17
CA GLU A 131 -52.77 22.39 -10.82
C GLU A 131 -51.24 22.26 -10.60
N PRO A 132 -50.71 22.70 -9.44
CA PRO A 132 -49.29 22.59 -9.11
C PRO A 132 -48.80 21.14 -9.18
N GLY A 133 -47.75 20.89 -9.98
CA GLY A 133 -47.07 19.59 -10.06
C GLY A 133 -47.55 18.64 -11.17
N LYS A 134 -48.58 19.01 -11.96
CA LYS A 134 -48.99 18.23 -13.14
C LYS A 134 -48.17 18.51 -14.41
N LYS A 135 -47.45 19.63 -14.48
CA LYS A 135 -46.63 20.06 -15.62
C LYS A 135 -45.29 20.63 -15.18
N THR A 136 -44.30 20.60 -16.08
CA THR A 136 -42.93 21.06 -15.82
C THR A 136 -42.87 22.58 -15.75
N ASN A 137 -42.27 23.11 -14.68
CA ASN A 137 -42.06 24.53 -14.50
C ASN A 137 -40.72 24.96 -15.13
N LEU A 138 -40.77 25.62 -16.30
CA LEU A 138 -39.58 26.21 -16.92
C LEU A 138 -39.27 27.58 -16.31
N ARG A 139 -38.03 27.78 -15.85
CA ARG A 139 -37.50 29.05 -15.35
C ARG A 139 -36.34 29.50 -16.25
N ARG A 140 -36.54 30.56 -17.04
CA ARG A 140 -35.51 31.15 -17.90
C ARG A 140 -34.93 32.38 -17.21
N ILE A 141 -33.67 32.30 -16.79
CA ILE A 141 -32.99 33.33 -16.03
C ILE A 141 -31.80 33.84 -16.83
N ASN A 142 -31.75 35.14 -17.07
CA ASN A 142 -30.59 35.81 -17.65
C ASN A 142 -29.79 36.45 -16.51
N LEU A 143 -28.64 35.88 -16.18
CA LEU A 143 -27.72 36.38 -15.16
C LEU A 143 -26.64 37.24 -15.82
N VAL A 144 -26.66 38.53 -15.49
CA VAL A 144 -25.66 39.50 -15.94
C VAL A 144 -24.70 39.78 -14.80
N VAL A 145 -23.42 39.53 -15.03
CA VAL A 145 -22.34 39.80 -14.07
C VAL A 145 -21.42 40.86 -14.63
N HIS A 146 -21.05 41.85 -13.83
CA HIS A 146 -20.17 42.93 -14.24
C HIS A 146 -19.22 43.33 -13.10
N PRO A 147 -18.04 43.89 -13.41
CA PRO A 147 -17.17 44.50 -12.42
C PRO A 147 -17.73 45.86 -11.96
N THR A 148 -17.26 46.36 -10.83
CA THR A 148 -17.67 47.67 -10.30
C THR A 148 -17.22 48.82 -11.22
N ASP A 149 -16.04 48.71 -11.82
CA ASP A 149 -15.40 49.74 -12.64
C ASP A 149 -15.72 49.62 -14.13
N LEU A 150 -16.91 49.11 -14.48
CA LEU A 150 -17.34 48.97 -15.86
C LEU A 150 -17.38 50.34 -16.56
N ALA A 151 -16.61 50.50 -17.63
CA ALA A 151 -16.39 51.80 -18.27
C ALA A 151 -17.52 52.24 -19.22
N SER A 152 -18.17 51.28 -19.89
CA SER A 152 -19.29 51.55 -20.80
C SER A 152 -20.64 51.41 -20.07
N THR A 153 -21.67 52.06 -20.61
CA THR A 153 -23.04 51.99 -20.09
C THR A 153 -24.03 51.43 -21.12
N ASP A 154 -23.62 51.24 -22.37
CA ASP A 154 -24.51 50.75 -23.42
C ASP A 154 -24.40 49.22 -23.56
N TYR A 155 -25.18 48.52 -22.74
CA TYR A 155 -25.26 47.06 -22.73
C TYR A 155 -26.69 46.56 -22.93
N SER A 156 -27.54 47.34 -23.60
CA SER A 156 -28.94 46.99 -23.85
C SER A 156 -29.11 45.63 -24.54
N GLN A 157 -28.14 45.25 -25.38
CA GLN A 157 -28.10 43.94 -26.05
C GLN A 157 -28.04 42.74 -25.10
N VAL A 158 -27.46 42.91 -23.92
CA VAL A 158 -27.32 41.87 -22.89
C VAL A 158 -28.66 41.55 -22.25
N PHE A 159 -29.68 42.40 -22.42
CA PHE A 159 -31.04 42.17 -21.94
C PHE A 159 -32.00 41.78 -23.06
N LYS A 160 -31.55 41.64 -24.31
CA LYS A 160 -32.37 41.14 -25.42
C LYS A 160 -32.65 39.64 -25.27
N GLY A 161 -33.87 39.24 -25.61
CA GLY A 161 -34.38 37.85 -25.59
C GLY A 161 -35.57 37.68 -24.64
N HIS A 162 -36.33 36.59 -24.79
CA HIS A 162 -37.46 36.28 -23.91
C HIS A 162 -36.99 35.51 -22.67
N TRP A 163 -36.53 36.23 -21.67
CA TRP A 163 -36.16 35.68 -20.36
C TRP A 163 -37.27 35.97 -19.34
N ASP A 164 -37.46 35.10 -18.36
CA ASP A 164 -38.49 35.29 -17.33
C ASP A 164 -37.98 36.24 -16.23
N HIS A 165 -36.68 36.20 -15.93
CA HIS A 165 -36.02 37.08 -14.96
C HIS A 165 -34.69 37.58 -15.50
N HIS A 166 -34.45 38.89 -15.40
CA HIS A 166 -33.14 39.50 -15.62
C HIS A 166 -32.47 39.76 -14.27
N VAL A 167 -31.48 38.94 -13.94
CA VAL A 167 -30.77 38.99 -12.67
C VAL A 167 -29.44 39.69 -12.88
N ILE A 168 -29.26 40.84 -12.23
CA ILE A 168 -28.01 41.61 -12.27
C ILE A 168 -27.25 41.31 -10.98
N ALA A 169 -26.04 40.76 -11.08
CA ALA A 169 -25.18 40.57 -9.92
C ALA A 169 -24.70 41.93 -9.43
N SER A 170 -25.04 42.27 -8.18
CA SER A 170 -24.53 43.47 -7.52
C SER A 170 -23.00 43.39 -7.46
N PRO A 171 -22.23 44.34 -8.03
CA PRO A 171 -20.77 44.28 -8.10
C PRO A 171 -20.12 44.66 -6.75
N GLU A 172 -20.61 44.05 -5.67
CA GLU A 172 -20.20 44.25 -4.29
C GLU A 172 -19.85 42.88 -3.70
N ASP A 173 -18.58 42.69 -3.34
CA ASP A 173 -18.10 41.52 -2.62
C ASP A 173 -17.99 41.87 -1.13
N ARG A 174 -18.68 41.09 -0.29
CA ARG A 174 -18.75 41.31 1.15
C ARG A 174 -18.52 39.99 1.86
N LYS A 175 -17.70 40.00 2.91
CA LYS A 175 -17.44 38.80 3.72
C LYS A 175 -18.68 38.39 4.53
N THR A 176 -19.47 39.36 4.98
CA THR A 176 -20.76 39.16 5.66
C THR A 176 -21.76 40.24 5.22
N PRO A 177 -23.08 40.02 5.38
CA PRO A 177 -24.10 41.02 5.02
C PRO A 177 -23.89 42.39 5.69
N LEU A 178 -23.31 42.37 6.90
CA LEU A 178 -23.06 43.56 7.72
C LEU A 178 -21.67 44.20 7.49
N SER A 179 -20.80 43.57 6.71
CA SER A 179 -19.46 44.08 6.43
C SER A 179 -19.49 45.21 5.38
N ALA A 180 -18.47 46.06 5.40
CA ALA A 180 -18.29 47.12 4.42
C ALA A 180 -18.08 46.55 3.00
N ASP A 181 -18.54 47.31 2.01
CA ASP A 181 -18.43 46.97 0.59
C ASP A 181 -16.98 46.87 0.13
N ARG A 182 -16.65 45.76 -0.54
CA ARG A 182 -15.45 45.67 -1.37
C ARG A 182 -15.85 45.61 -2.83
N PHE A 183 -15.24 46.48 -3.61
CA PHE A 183 -15.47 46.51 -5.06
C PHE A 183 -14.97 45.23 -5.73
N VAL A 184 -15.77 44.74 -6.67
CA VAL A 184 -15.46 43.61 -7.55
C VAL A 184 -14.68 44.17 -8.73
N LYS A 185 -13.41 43.79 -8.83
CA LYS A 185 -12.54 44.12 -9.96
C LYS A 185 -12.24 42.84 -10.74
N GLU A 186 -11.79 42.96 -11.98
CA GLU A 186 -11.32 41.84 -12.82
C GLU A 186 -9.98 41.27 -12.35
N ASP A 187 -9.90 40.90 -11.07
CA ASP A 187 -8.76 40.26 -10.44
C ASP A 187 -8.99 38.74 -10.29
N ALA A 188 -8.12 38.05 -9.57
CA ALA A 188 -8.24 36.61 -9.31
C ALA A 188 -9.54 36.19 -8.59
N ARG A 189 -10.31 37.13 -8.02
CA ARG A 189 -11.57 36.87 -7.31
C ARG A 189 -12.78 37.00 -8.23
N TYR A 190 -12.67 37.70 -9.36
CA TYR A 190 -13.79 37.86 -10.28
C TYR A 190 -14.37 36.53 -10.78
N PRO A 191 -13.56 35.52 -11.14
CA PRO A 191 -14.09 34.21 -11.51
C PRO A 191 -14.85 33.51 -10.37
N LYS A 192 -14.37 33.67 -9.13
CA LYS A 192 -15.03 33.13 -7.92
C LYS A 192 -16.37 33.80 -7.66
N PHE A 193 -16.41 35.12 -7.85
CA PHE A 193 -17.62 35.92 -7.75
C PHE A 193 -18.66 35.49 -8.79
N ILE A 194 -18.26 35.32 -10.05
CA ILE A 194 -19.11 34.81 -11.13
C ILE A 194 -19.64 33.40 -10.76
N ALA A 195 -18.75 32.47 -10.40
CA ALA A 195 -19.12 31.10 -10.02
C ALA A 195 -20.12 31.06 -8.85
N MET A 196 -19.94 31.93 -7.86
CA MET A 196 -20.87 32.05 -6.72
C MET A 196 -22.28 32.46 -7.17
N HIS A 197 -22.38 33.47 -8.05
CA HIS A 197 -23.67 33.92 -8.58
C HIS A 197 -24.33 32.86 -9.48
N ILE A 198 -23.55 32.13 -10.27
CA ILE A 198 -24.03 30.99 -11.07
C ILE A 198 -24.63 29.93 -10.15
N ALA A 199 -23.87 29.51 -9.13
CA ALA A 199 -24.28 28.46 -8.20
C ALA A 199 -25.55 28.82 -7.43
N ALA A 200 -25.64 30.05 -6.90
CA ALA A 200 -26.81 30.49 -6.15
C ALA A 200 -28.04 30.70 -7.04
N THR A 201 -27.87 31.29 -8.22
CA THR A 201 -28.98 31.54 -9.15
C THR A 201 -29.51 30.25 -9.75
N GLY A 202 -28.62 29.30 -10.08
CA GLY A 202 -28.98 27.99 -10.61
C GLY A 202 -29.49 26.98 -9.57
N GLY A 203 -29.40 27.30 -8.27
CA GLY A 203 -29.74 26.37 -7.19
C GLY A 203 -28.83 25.13 -7.20
N LEU A 204 -27.53 25.35 -7.42
CA LEU A 204 -26.53 24.30 -7.65
C LEU A 204 -25.81 23.84 -6.37
N TRP A 205 -26.04 24.51 -5.24
CA TRP A 205 -25.39 24.17 -3.98
C TRP A 205 -25.85 22.80 -3.49
N ASN A 206 -24.89 21.93 -3.18
CA ASN A 206 -25.18 20.62 -2.63
C ASN A 206 -25.92 20.76 -1.28
N GLY A 207 -27.02 20.04 -1.11
CA GLY A 207 -27.92 20.18 0.04
C GLY A 207 -28.95 21.32 -0.05
N ILE A 208 -28.84 22.24 -1.01
CA ILE A 208 -29.84 23.28 -1.29
C ILE A 208 -30.23 23.22 -2.77
N SER A 209 -31.13 22.31 -3.11
CA SER A 209 -31.55 22.07 -4.50
C SER A 209 -32.59 23.06 -5.05
N ARG A 210 -32.82 24.19 -4.37
CA ARG A 210 -33.82 25.20 -4.74
C ARG A 210 -33.12 26.50 -5.10
N SER A 211 -33.53 27.07 -6.22
CA SER A 211 -33.17 28.43 -6.59
C SER A 211 -34.14 29.41 -5.94
N PRO A 212 -33.70 30.61 -5.50
CA PRO A 212 -34.60 31.68 -5.06
C PRO A 212 -35.68 32.03 -6.11
N PHE A 213 -35.38 31.80 -7.39
CA PHE A 213 -36.28 32.10 -8.51
C PHE A 213 -37.33 31.00 -8.77
N ASP A 214 -37.23 29.85 -8.09
CA ASP A 214 -38.24 28.79 -8.21
C ASP A 214 -39.57 29.17 -7.57
N GLU A 215 -39.51 29.96 -6.48
CA GLU A 215 -40.67 30.36 -5.67
C GLU A 215 -41.22 31.73 -6.07
N LEU A 216 -40.45 32.52 -6.82
CA LEU A 216 -40.91 33.80 -7.35
C LEU A 216 -42.01 33.62 -8.40
N ALA A 217 -43.02 34.48 -8.35
CA ALA A 217 -44.06 34.53 -9.38
C ALA A 217 -43.44 34.88 -10.73
N LYS A 218 -43.85 34.17 -11.79
CA LYS A 218 -43.44 34.52 -13.15
C LYS A 218 -44.08 35.85 -13.52
N PRO A 219 -43.31 36.85 -13.98
CA PRO A 219 -43.89 38.07 -14.52
C PRO A 219 -44.69 37.74 -15.79
N GLU A 220 -45.82 38.42 -16.00
CA GLU A 220 -46.65 38.25 -17.21
C GLU A 220 -45.91 38.67 -18.49
N SER A 221 -44.92 39.57 -18.36
CA SER A 221 -43.97 39.93 -19.40
C SER A 221 -42.56 40.01 -18.80
N GLY A 222 -41.72 39.03 -19.14
CA GLY A 222 -40.34 38.93 -18.62
C GLY A 222 -39.38 40.02 -19.13
N ALA A 223 -39.79 40.81 -20.14
CA ALA A 223 -38.99 41.89 -20.71
C ALA A 223 -38.69 43.06 -19.75
N HIS A 224 -39.34 43.11 -18.58
CA HIS A 224 -39.20 44.22 -17.63
C HIS A 224 -38.93 43.79 -16.17
N SER A 225 -38.64 42.51 -15.90
CA SER A 225 -38.37 42.00 -14.55
C SER A 225 -36.88 42.03 -14.21
N TYR A 226 -36.38 43.21 -13.82
CA TYR A 226 -35.00 43.39 -13.37
C TYR A 226 -34.89 43.12 -11.86
N GLN A 227 -33.93 42.28 -11.48
CA GLN A 227 -33.68 41.91 -10.09
C GLN A 227 -32.19 42.03 -9.78
N LEU A 228 -31.87 42.77 -8.74
CA LEU A 228 -30.50 42.86 -8.23
C LEU A 228 -30.23 41.67 -7.30
N SER A 229 -29.26 40.84 -7.64
CA SER A 229 -28.84 39.68 -6.84
C SER A 229 -27.63 40.02 -5.98
N ARG A 230 -27.77 39.75 -4.68
CA ARG A 230 -26.69 39.79 -3.69
C ARG A 230 -26.62 38.42 -3.05
N VAL A 231 -25.46 37.77 -3.15
CA VAL A 231 -25.29 36.39 -2.73
C VAL A 231 -24.27 36.34 -1.61
N PHE A 232 -24.65 35.68 -0.51
CA PHE A 232 -23.77 35.41 0.63
C PHE A 232 -23.81 33.90 0.88
N VAL A 233 -22.63 33.28 0.88
CA VAL A 233 -22.50 31.85 1.11
C VAL A 233 -21.62 31.62 2.33
N ASN A 234 -22.15 30.87 3.29
CA ASN A 234 -21.37 30.34 4.39
C ASN A 234 -21.46 28.82 4.30
N SER A 235 -20.40 28.18 3.85
CA SER A 235 -20.33 26.72 3.73
C SER A 235 -19.63 26.14 4.94
N VAL A 236 -20.24 25.13 5.55
CA VAL A 236 -19.60 24.31 6.58
C VAL A 236 -19.19 23.00 5.91
N LEU A 237 -17.89 22.85 5.64
CA LEU A 237 -17.31 21.63 5.08
C LEU A 237 -17.14 20.59 6.20
N THR A 238 -18.25 19.99 6.65
CA THR A 238 -18.24 18.91 7.65
C THR A 238 -17.82 17.58 7.05
N ASP A 239 -18.38 17.24 5.90
CA ASP A 239 -18.28 15.91 5.30
C ASP A 239 -17.11 15.84 4.31
N GLY A 240 -15.92 15.79 4.87
CA GLY A 240 -14.69 15.76 4.08
C GLY A 240 -13.47 16.01 4.93
N LEU A 241 -13.54 16.83 5.96
CA LEU A 241 -12.41 16.98 6.88
C LEU A 241 -12.22 15.70 7.70
N SER A 242 -13.25 15.23 8.38
CA SER A 242 -13.18 13.98 9.17
C SER A 242 -12.80 12.77 8.31
N ARG A 243 -13.38 12.64 7.11
CA ARG A 243 -13.08 11.53 6.20
C ARG A 243 -11.72 11.65 5.53
N ARG A 244 -11.24 12.86 5.17
CA ARG A 244 -9.87 13.07 4.64
C ARG A 244 -8.83 12.89 5.73
N VAL A 245 -9.10 13.36 6.95
CA VAL A 245 -8.25 13.12 8.11
C VAL A 245 -8.21 11.62 8.39
N ALA A 246 -9.34 10.92 8.46
CA ALA A 246 -9.37 9.47 8.64
C ALA A 246 -8.66 8.71 7.50
N ALA A 247 -8.87 9.10 6.24
CA ALA A 247 -8.19 8.49 5.10
C ALA A 247 -6.68 8.77 5.09
N SER A 248 -6.27 9.98 5.45
CA SER A 248 -4.86 10.36 5.59
C SER A 248 -4.20 9.59 6.74
N VAL A 249 -4.87 9.51 7.89
CA VAL A 249 -4.42 8.74 9.06
C VAL A 249 -4.30 7.25 8.70
N LEU A 250 -5.28 6.68 8.00
CA LEU A 250 -5.23 5.28 7.56
C LEU A 250 -4.16 5.03 6.50
N SER A 251 -3.95 5.98 5.58
CA SER A 251 -2.85 5.91 4.60
C SER A 251 -1.51 6.01 5.30
N ASP A 252 -1.40 6.86 6.32
CA ASP A 252 -0.19 7.04 7.12
C ASP A 252 0.09 5.81 7.99
N LEU A 253 -0.94 5.18 8.57
CA LEU A 253 -0.83 3.93 9.32
C LEU A 253 -0.49 2.73 8.42
N ALA A 254 -0.83 2.79 7.14
CA ALA A 254 -0.53 1.74 6.18
C ALA A 254 0.91 1.82 5.65
N ASP A 255 1.60 2.94 5.86
CA ASP A 255 2.99 3.12 5.43
C ASP A 255 3.94 2.64 6.54
N PRO A 256 4.74 1.59 6.29
CA PRO A 256 5.62 1.01 7.31
C PRO A 256 6.80 1.92 7.69
N THR A 257 7.10 2.94 6.87
CA THR A 257 8.25 3.84 7.07
C THR A 257 7.94 5.04 7.97
N ILE A 258 6.65 5.32 8.18
CA ILE A 258 6.21 6.51 8.91
C ILE A 258 6.36 6.29 10.41
N ASP A 259 7.07 7.21 11.06
CA ASP A 259 7.10 7.33 12.51
C ASP A 259 5.73 7.83 13.01
N LEU A 260 4.99 6.92 13.63
CA LEU A 260 3.64 7.15 14.14
C LEU A 260 3.61 8.18 15.29
N HIS A 261 4.74 8.37 15.97
CA HIS A 261 4.89 9.33 17.07
C HIS A 261 5.21 10.74 16.56
N GLN A 262 6.10 10.90 15.58
CA GLN A 262 6.42 12.23 15.00
C GLN A 262 5.19 12.93 14.42
N LYS A 263 4.23 12.18 13.87
CA LYS A 263 2.97 12.73 13.36
C LYS A 263 1.90 12.96 14.43
N GLY A 264 2.14 12.58 15.69
CA GLY A 264 1.17 12.70 16.79
C GLY A 264 -0.09 11.83 16.57
N LEU A 265 0.05 10.72 15.81
CA LEU A 265 -1.07 9.84 15.43
C LEU A 265 -1.39 8.80 16.50
N VAL A 266 -0.41 8.42 17.31
CA VAL A 266 -0.59 7.50 18.43
C VAL A 266 -0.71 8.33 19.71
N ALA A 267 -1.88 8.26 20.35
CA ALA A 267 -2.01 8.69 21.74
C ALA A 267 -1.02 7.87 22.57
N GLU A 268 -0.23 8.52 23.43
CA GLU A 268 0.70 7.83 24.35
C GLU A 268 -0.02 6.64 24.99
N ILE A 269 0.35 5.42 24.59
CA ILE A 269 -0.23 4.21 25.16
C ILE A 269 0.24 4.20 26.62
N PRO A 270 -0.68 4.08 27.60
CA PRO A 270 -0.29 4.06 29.01
C PRO A 270 0.74 2.96 29.25
N ASP A 271 1.76 3.28 30.04
CA ASP A 271 2.81 2.35 30.45
C ASP A 271 3.71 1.82 29.31
N THR A 272 3.89 2.57 28.21
CA THR A 272 4.87 2.23 27.15
C THR A 272 5.99 3.28 27.00
N VAL A 273 7.13 2.86 26.46
CA VAL A 273 8.30 3.70 26.12
C VAL A 273 8.78 3.33 24.73
N PHE A 274 9.01 4.32 23.88
CA PHE A 274 9.56 4.08 22.56
C PHE A 274 11.05 3.72 22.62
N ILE A 275 11.44 2.70 21.86
CA ILE A 275 12.84 2.34 21.65
C ILE A 275 13.48 3.44 20.79
N PRO A 276 14.62 4.03 21.22
CA PRO A 276 15.36 4.98 20.39
C PRO A 276 15.88 4.35 19.11
N GLU A 277 15.92 5.10 18.00
CA GLU A 277 16.45 4.60 16.71
C GLU A 277 17.88 4.06 16.79
N SER A 278 18.69 4.52 17.75
CA SER A 278 20.05 4.03 17.97
C SER A 278 20.11 2.59 18.50
N ASP A 279 19.05 2.16 19.17
CA ASP A 279 19.03 0.91 19.94
C ASP A 279 18.15 -0.16 19.24
N THR A 280 17.48 0.20 18.15
CA THR A 280 16.57 -0.66 17.38
C THR A 280 17.22 -2.00 17.00
N GLU A 281 18.45 -1.97 16.46
CA GLU A 281 19.18 -3.17 16.01
C GLU A 281 19.49 -4.12 17.17
N ALA A 282 19.92 -3.57 18.31
CA ALA A 282 20.21 -4.36 19.51
C ALA A 282 18.95 -5.06 20.06
N TRP A 283 17.79 -4.40 19.99
CA TRP A 283 16.52 -4.99 20.40
C TRP A 283 16.04 -6.09 19.45
N VAL A 284 16.25 -5.91 18.13
CA VAL A 284 15.96 -6.96 17.14
C VAL A 284 16.85 -8.18 17.36
N ASP A 285 18.15 -7.99 17.60
CA ASP A 285 19.09 -9.08 17.91
C ASP A 285 18.68 -9.86 19.17
N GLU A 286 18.23 -9.15 20.21
CA GLU A 286 17.71 -9.75 21.42
C GLU A 286 16.43 -10.56 21.17
N MET A 287 15.50 -10.03 20.36
CA MET A 287 14.31 -10.77 19.94
C MET A 287 14.67 -12.05 19.18
N VAL A 288 15.66 -11.99 18.28
CA VAL A 288 16.17 -13.15 17.54
C VAL A 288 16.74 -14.16 18.53
N ARG A 289 17.61 -13.74 19.45
CA ARG A 289 18.21 -14.62 20.48
C ARG A 289 17.14 -15.35 21.30
N ILE A 290 16.12 -14.63 21.78
CA ILE A 290 15.01 -15.20 22.55
C ILE A 290 14.26 -16.28 21.75
N VAL A 291 14.07 -16.09 20.44
CA VAL A 291 13.41 -17.07 19.57
C VAL A 291 14.28 -18.31 19.37
N PHE A 292 15.60 -18.15 19.22
CA PHE A 292 16.54 -19.25 19.01
C PHE A 292 16.77 -20.09 20.27
N GLU A 293 16.78 -19.49 21.45
CA GLU A 293 16.90 -20.20 22.75
C GLU A 293 15.62 -20.97 23.12
N ARG A 294 14.52 -20.68 22.43
CA ARG A 294 13.20 -21.25 22.72
C ARG A 294 13.08 -22.72 22.32
N GLU A 295 12.18 -23.42 23.02
CA GLU A 295 11.96 -24.86 22.86
C GLU A 295 13.25 -25.70 23.01
N ASN A 296 14.13 -25.36 23.96
CA ASN A 296 15.43 -26.01 24.20
C ASN A 296 16.42 -25.88 23.03
N GLY A 297 16.44 -24.74 22.33
CA GLY A 297 17.44 -24.53 21.28
C GLY A 297 17.25 -25.43 20.06
N ILE A 298 16.01 -25.81 19.72
CA ILE A 298 15.75 -26.62 18.51
C ILE A 298 16.25 -25.91 17.24
N LEU A 299 16.28 -24.58 17.25
CA LEU A 299 16.82 -23.76 16.17
C LEU A 299 18.34 -23.55 16.27
N THR A 300 18.94 -23.82 17.43
CA THR A 300 20.39 -23.77 17.59
C THR A 300 21.02 -25.07 17.09
N PHE A 301 22.10 -24.93 16.33
CA PHE A 301 22.89 -26.06 15.89
C PHE A 301 23.70 -26.60 17.07
N GLU A 302 23.33 -27.77 17.59
CA GLU A 302 24.17 -28.53 18.50
C GLU A 302 25.14 -29.39 17.69
N GLU A 303 26.43 -29.06 17.74
CA GLU A 303 27.47 -29.92 17.16
C GLU A 303 27.42 -31.29 17.87
N PRO A 304 27.39 -32.41 17.13
CA PRO A 304 27.36 -33.73 17.75
C PRO A 304 28.57 -33.88 18.67
N ALA A 305 28.30 -34.29 19.92
CA ALA A 305 29.35 -34.45 20.92
C ALA A 305 30.53 -35.25 20.32
N PRO A 306 31.76 -34.71 20.37
CA PRO A 306 32.91 -35.38 19.79
C PRO A 306 33.01 -36.78 20.40
N SER A 307 33.20 -37.79 19.55
CA SER A 307 33.30 -39.19 19.99
C SER A 307 34.32 -39.27 21.13
N GLU A 308 33.91 -39.75 22.31
CA GLU A 308 34.81 -39.89 23.45
C GLU A 308 36.08 -40.64 23.00
N GLU A 309 37.23 -39.97 23.05
CA GLU A 309 38.50 -40.61 22.74
C GLU A 309 38.69 -41.82 23.67
N LEU A 310 38.79 -43.01 23.08
CA LEU A 310 39.01 -44.26 23.82
C LEU A 310 40.30 -44.16 24.64
N LYS A 311 40.14 -43.90 25.94
CA LYS A 311 41.27 -43.88 26.89
C LYS A 311 41.82 -45.29 27.03
N TRP A 312 43.06 -45.50 26.61
CA TRP A 312 43.79 -46.75 26.80
C TRP A 312 44.00 -47.00 28.30
N VAL A 313 43.17 -47.85 28.90
CA VAL A 313 43.32 -48.25 30.30
C VAL A 313 44.35 -49.38 30.38
N LYS A 314 45.46 -49.18 31.10
CA LYS A 314 46.42 -50.24 31.40
C LYS A 314 45.82 -51.16 32.48
N TRP A 315 45.51 -52.40 32.13
CA TRP A 315 45.06 -53.40 33.09
C TRP A 315 46.25 -54.15 33.71
N SER A 316 46.12 -54.55 34.98
CA SER A 316 47.05 -55.49 35.60
C SER A 316 46.66 -56.93 35.23
N GLU A 317 47.64 -57.83 35.14
CA GLU A 317 47.46 -59.22 34.70
C GLU A 317 46.38 -59.95 35.53
N TRP A 318 46.32 -59.68 36.83
CA TRP A 318 45.30 -60.23 37.73
C TRP A 318 43.90 -59.63 37.54
N GLN A 319 43.80 -58.34 37.20
CA GLN A 319 42.52 -57.72 36.83
C GLN A 319 41.98 -58.36 35.55
N GLY A 320 42.85 -58.58 34.57
CA GLY A 320 42.50 -59.25 33.32
C GLY A 320 42.03 -60.70 33.52
N ILE A 321 42.67 -61.47 34.41
CA ILE A 321 42.23 -62.84 34.73
C ILE A 321 40.89 -62.84 35.47
N LYS A 322 40.70 -61.91 36.42
CA LYS A 322 39.44 -61.78 37.17
C LYS A 322 38.28 -61.40 36.25
N ASP A 323 38.49 -60.45 35.35
CA ASP A 323 37.48 -60.04 34.39
C ASP A 323 37.25 -61.11 33.31
N PHE A 324 38.29 -61.84 32.91
CA PHE A 324 38.14 -63.02 32.05
C PHE A 324 37.29 -64.11 32.73
N LEU A 325 37.52 -64.42 34.00
CA LEU A 325 36.71 -65.41 34.73
C LEU A 325 35.30 -64.90 35.04
N SER A 326 35.12 -63.60 35.27
CA SER A 326 33.79 -62.98 35.38
C SER A 326 33.01 -63.08 34.07
N PHE A 327 33.69 -62.82 32.95
CA PHE A 327 33.11 -62.79 31.61
C PHE A 327 32.88 -64.20 31.05
N ALA A 328 33.88 -65.08 31.16
CA ALA A 328 33.89 -66.43 30.59
C ALA A 328 33.48 -67.52 31.59
N GLY A 329 33.51 -67.27 32.90
CA GLY A 329 33.21 -68.29 33.92
C GLY A 329 31.79 -68.84 33.81
N LYS A 330 30.81 -68.00 33.47
CA LYS A 330 29.44 -68.47 33.16
C LYS A 330 29.42 -69.41 31.95
N LYS A 331 30.25 -69.15 30.93
CA LYS A 331 30.37 -70.02 29.75
C LYS A 331 31.04 -71.35 30.11
N ILE A 332 32.11 -71.34 30.90
CA ILE A 332 32.80 -72.56 31.37
C ILE A 332 31.85 -73.44 32.19
N ILE A 333 31.05 -72.85 33.09
CA ILE A 333 30.07 -73.59 33.91
C ILE A 333 28.93 -74.16 33.04
N SER A 334 28.55 -73.47 31.96
CA SER A 334 27.52 -73.95 31.03
C SER A 334 28.02 -75.01 30.03
N MET A 335 29.34 -75.14 29.86
CA MET A 335 29.98 -76.01 28.88
C MET A 335 29.62 -77.50 29.02
N PRO A 336 29.51 -78.09 30.23
CA PRO A 336 29.07 -79.48 30.40
C PRO A 336 27.64 -79.71 29.92
N LYS A 337 26.74 -78.75 30.16
CA LYS A 337 25.34 -78.80 29.70
C LYS A 337 25.29 -78.83 28.17
N TRP A 338 26.08 -77.98 27.50
CA TRP A 338 26.16 -77.96 26.03
C TRP A 338 26.84 -79.20 25.45
N CYS A 339 27.88 -79.73 26.10
CA CYS A 339 28.49 -81.01 25.71
C CYS A 339 27.47 -82.15 25.81
N TRP A 340 26.64 -82.17 26.85
CA TRP A 340 25.55 -83.14 27.01
C TRP A 340 24.49 -83.02 25.92
N ILE A 341 24.04 -81.80 25.60
CA ILE A 341 23.10 -81.54 24.49
C ILE A 341 23.71 -82.00 23.16
N TRP A 342 24.99 -81.73 22.92
CA TRP A 342 25.68 -82.16 21.70
C TRP A 342 25.77 -83.70 21.60
N ILE A 343 26.12 -84.39 22.69
CA ILE A 343 26.12 -85.86 22.75
C ILE A 343 24.71 -86.42 22.49
N ARG A 344 23.68 -85.86 23.14
CA ARG A 344 22.29 -86.27 22.96
C ARG A 344 21.83 -86.07 21.51
N ARG A 345 22.13 -84.94 20.88
CA ARG A 345 21.81 -84.68 19.47
C ARG A 345 22.52 -85.66 18.53
N ARG A 346 23.78 -86.02 18.83
CA ARG A 346 24.53 -86.99 18.01
C ARG A 346 23.95 -88.40 18.12
N ILE A 347 23.48 -88.79 19.32
CA ILE A 347 22.77 -90.06 19.54
C ILE A 347 21.39 -90.04 18.87
N GLY A 348 20.63 -88.95 19.04
CA GLY A 348 19.31 -88.76 18.42
C GLY A 348 19.36 -88.77 16.89
N LYS A 349 20.35 -88.12 16.29
CA LYS A 349 20.58 -88.16 14.84
C LYS A 349 20.90 -89.57 14.35
N LYS A 350 21.80 -90.29 15.04
CA LYS A 350 22.09 -91.71 14.72
C LYS A 350 20.86 -92.61 14.87
N LEU A 351 20.03 -92.39 15.89
CA LEU A 351 18.79 -93.15 16.09
C LEU A 351 17.74 -92.81 15.02
N THR A 352 17.60 -91.55 14.65
CA THR A 352 16.69 -91.10 13.58
C THR A 352 17.11 -91.70 12.24
N ASP A 353 18.40 -91.59 11.89
CA ASP A 353 18.96 -92.15 10.65
C ASP A 353 18.85 -93.69 10.61
N SER A 354 18.90 -94.36 11.76
CA SER A 354 18.85 -95.83 11.87
C SER A 354 17.45 -96.43 11.99
N LEU A 355 16.48 -95.73 12.58
CA LEU A 355 15.13 -96.27 12.85
C LEU A 355 14.05 -95.72 11.91
N ALA A 356 14.16 -94.46 11.46
CA ALA A 356 13.13 -93.82 10.64
C ALA A 356 13.53 -93.69 9.16
N GLY A 357 14.83 -93.79 8.83
CA GLY A 357 15.34 -93.61 7.47
C GLY A 357 15.24 -92.15 6.96
N PRO A 358 15.95 -91.78 5.88
CA PRO A 358 16.09 -90.38 5.46
C PRO A 358 14.78 -89.67 5.09
N ASP A 359 13.76 -90.43 4.69
CA ASP A 359 12.45 -89.92 4.23
C ASP A 359 11.30 -90.26 5.20
N GLY A 360 11.60 -90.73 6.42
CA GLY A 360 10.60 -90.95 7.46
C GLY A 360 10.28 -89.65 8.20
N GLY A 361 9.01 -89.24 8.23
CA GLY A 361 8.54 -88.02 8.93
C GLY A 361 8.62 -88.06 10.47
N LEU A 362 9.48 -88.91 11.04
CA LEU A 362 9.63 -89.11 12.47
C LEU A 362 11.06 -88.75 12.89
N ILE A 363 11.22 -87.56 13.47
CA ILE A 363 12.51 -87.06 13.94
C ILE A 363 12.63 -87.38 15.44
N ILE A 364 13.53 -88.30 15.80
CA ILE A 364 13.72 -88.72 17.19
C ILE A 364 14.77 -87.82 17.83
N GLY A 365 14.30 -86.90 18.68
CA GLY A 365 15.16 -86.13 19.61
C GLY A 365 15.44 -84.69 19.22
N VAL A 366 14.43 -83.92 18.80
CA VAL A 366 14.52 -82.45 18.72
C VAL A 366 13.34 -81.84 19.47
N ASP A 367 13.48 -81.64 20.78
CA ASP A 367 12.70 -80.59 21.45
C ASP A 367 13.29 -79.26 21.01
N GLN A 368 12.49 -78.41 20.36
CA GLN A 368 12.90 -77.05 19.95
C GLN A 368 13.06 -76.07 21.13
N ASP A 369 12.84 -76.52 22.36
CA ASP A 369 12.99 -75.73 23.59
C ASP A 369 14.36 -75.91 24.29
N ASP A 370 15.41 -76.28 23.53
CA ASP A 370 16.78 -76.15 24.01
C ASP A 370 17.15 -74.65 24.08
N ALA A 371 17.04 -74.09 25.29
CA ALA A 371 17.23 -72.67 25.61
C ALA A 371 18.38 -72.00 24.82
N ALA A 372 18.01 -71.13 23.88
CA ALA A 372 18.91 -70.11 23.35
C ALA A 372 19.47 -69.29 24.52
N ASP A 373 20.78 -68.99 24.49
CA ASP A 373 21.40 -68.14 25.50
C ASP A 373 20.62 -66.81 25.55
N ILE A 374 20.20 -66.38 26.75
CA ILE A 374 19.42 -65.16 26.95
C ILE A 374 20.12 -63.95 26.30
N ARG A 375 21.46 -63.99 26.24
CA ARG A 375 22.26 -62.98 25.54
C ARG A 375 22.23 -63.10 24.02
N ASP A 376 22.21 -64.29 23.45
CA ASP A 376 22.10 -64.45 21.99
C ASP A 376 20.75 -63.93 21.52
N LYS A 377 19.67 -64.17 22.28
CA LYS A 377 18.36 -63.58 21.99
C LYS A 377 18.39 -62.05 22.03
N SER A 378 19.03 -61.46 23.05
CA SER A 378 19.20 -60.00 23.11
C SER A 378 20.08 -59.43 21.99
N LEU A 379 21.07 -60.19 21.52
CA LEU A 379 21.94 -59.81 20.40
C LEU A 379 21.20 -59.89 19.07
N PHE A 380 20.34 -60.89 18.88
CA PHE A 380 19.47 -60.99 17.70
C PHE A 380 18.43 -59.87 17.66
N ASP A 381 17.82 -59.53 18.79
CA ASP A 381 16.89 -58.40 18.90
C ASP A 381 17.61 -57.07 18.62
N ALA A 382 18.81 -56.88 19.17
CA ALA A 382 19.64 -55.71 18.89
C ALA A 382 20.07 -55.65 17.41
N MET A 383 20.48 -56.77 16.81
CA MET A 383 20.82 -56.84 15.37
C MET A 383 19.61 -56.51 14.49
N ALA A 384 18.42 -57.00 14.83
CA ALA A 384 17.20 -56.69 14.10
C ALA A 384 16.88 -55.19 14.17
N THR A 385 17.07 -54.58 15.34
CA THR A 385 16.88 -53.13 15.53
C THR A 385 17.91 -52.32 14.72
N ILE A 386 19.18 -52.73 14.74
CA ILE A 386 20.24 -52.08 13.97
C ILE A 386 20.00 -52.22 12.46
N GLN A 387 19.58 -53.40 11.98
CA GLN A 387 19.23 -53.60 10.57
C GLN A 387 18.04 -52.75 10.15
N GLY A 388 17.03 -52.59 11.01
CA GLY A 388 15.91 -51.66 10.78
C GLY A 388 16.41 -50.23 10.60
N ASN A 389 17.23 -49.74 11.53
CA ASN A 389 17.79 -48.39 11.48
C ASN A 389 18.69 -48.17 10.25
N ILE A 390 19.50 -49.17 9.87
CA ILE A 390 20.34 -49.10 8.66
C ILE A 390 19.47 -49.05 7.40
N GLN A 391 18.40 -49.84 7.32
CA GLN A 391 17.48 -49.79 6.18
C GLN A 391 16.72 -48.47 6.09
N GLU A 392 16.32 -47.88 7.22
CA GLU A 392 15.72 -46.54 7.26
C GLU A 392 16.71 -45.45 6.86
N ALA A 393 17.94 -45.50 7.37
CA ALA A 393 19.00 -44.57 6.99
C ALA A 393 19.38 -44.68 5.51
N GLN A 394 19.49 -45.90 4.96
CA GLN A 394 19.72 -46.13 3.54
C GLN A 394 18.54 -45.65 2.68
N LYS A 395 17.29 -45.83 3.14
CA LYS A 395 16.13 -45.23 2.48
C LYS A 395 16.21 -43.71 2.48
N ALA A 396 16.57 -43.08 3.59
CA ALA A 396 16.72 -41.63 3.71
C ALA A 396 17.84 -41.07 2.81
N LEU A 397 18.92 -41.84 2.62
CA LEU A 397 20.07 -41.46 1.78
C LEU A 397 19.78 -41.53 0.27
N VAL A 398 18.89 -42.45 -0.15
CA VAL A 398 18.57 -42.69 -1.57
C VAL A 398 17.28 -41.97 -2.00
N THR A 399 16.46 -41.50 -1.06
CA THR A 399 15.36 -40.59 -1.39
C THR A 399 15.92 -39.24 -1.82
N PRO A 400 15.50 -38.68 -2.98
CA PRO A 400 15.88 -37.32 -3.36
C PRO A 400 15.48 -36.37 -2.24
N PHE A 401 16.38 -35.45 -1.89
CA PHE A 401 16.22 -34.47 -0.82
C PHE A 401 14.94 -33.66 -1.07
N ARG A 402 13.80 -34.15 -0.56
CA ARG A 402 12.65 -33.28 -0.34
C ARG A 402 13.16 -32.28 0.68
N ARG A 403 13.14 -30.98 0.34
CA ARG A 403 13.13 -29.93 1.37
C ARG A 403 12.08 -30.37 2.37
N THR A 404 12.53 -30.95 3.48
CA THR A 404 11.67 -31.18 4.61
C THR A 404 11.32 -29.79 5.04
N ASN A 405 10.13 -29.33 4.64
CA ASN A 405 9.42 -28.37 5.45
C ASN A 405 9.23 -29.12 6.78
N THR A 406 10.24 -29.07 7.64
CA THR A 406 10.05 -29.20 9.08
C THR A 406 8.93 -28.23 9.36
N ALA A 407 7.72 -28.77 9.51
CA ALA A 407 6.57 -27.97 9.84
C ALA A 407 6.93 -27.35 11.19
N SER A 408 7.35 -26.10 11.12
CA SER A 408 7.47 -25.17 12.22
C SER A 408 6.35 -25.44 13.20
N ARG A 409 6.70 -25.86 14.42
CA ARG A 409 5.71 -26.24 15.42
C ARG A 409 4.76 -25.05 15.62
N PRO A 410 3.43 -25.26 15.66
CA PRO A 410 2.47 -24.17 15.82
C PRO A 410 2.75 -23.26 17.03
N GLY A 411 3.40 -23.80 18.08
CA GLY A 411 3.84 -23.06 19.27
C GLY A 411 4.85 -21.95 18.95
N LEU A 412 5.95 -22.29 18.26
CA LEU A 412 6.98 -21.33 17.86
C LEU A 412 6.42 -20.14 17.08
N TRP A 413 5.53 -20.38 16.10
CA TRP A 413 4.91 -19.27 15.34
C TRP A 413 3.98 -18.41 16.19
N SER A 414 3.20 -19.04 17.07
CA SER A 414 2.35 -18.30 18.01
C SER A 414 3.19 -17.40 18.91
N ASP A 415 4.36 -17.91 19.30
CA ASP A 415 5.27 -17.25 20.21
C ASP A 415 6.05 -16.10 19.56
N ILE A 416 6.56 -16.29 18.33
CA ILE A 416 7.14 -15.22 17.50
C ILE A 416 6.10 -14.11 17.29
N ARG A 417 4.87 -14.49 16.93
CA ARG A 417 3.78 -13.54 16.69
C ARG A 417 3.44 -12.74 17.95
N GLN A 418 3.30 -13.41 19.09
CA GLN A 418 2.99 -12.76 20.36
C GLN A 418 4.11 -11.82 20.81
N MET A 419 5.37 -12.15 20.52
CA MET A 419 6.52 -11.27 20.77
C MET A 419 6.49 -10.03 19.85
N ILE A 420 6.34 -10.22 18.54
CA ILE A 420 6.26 -9.12 17.55
C ILE A 420 5.12 -8.15 17.87
N TYR A 421 3.91 -8.65 18.11
CA TYR A 421 2.79 -7.79 18.46
C TYR A 421 2.97 -7.13 19.83
N GLY A 422 3.59 -7.82 20.80
CA GLY A 422 3.88 -7.23 22.10
C GLY A 422 4.79 -6.00 22.00
N PHE A 423 5.82 -6.03 21.16
CA PHE A 423 6.70 -4.88 20.91
C PHE A 423 6.09 -3.79 20.01
N LEU A 424 5.00 -4.05 19.29
CA LEU A 424 4.30 -3.04 18.48
C LEU A 424 3.14 -2.39 19.26
N GLU A 425 2.47 -3.14 20.12
CA GLU A 425 1.26 -2.71 20.83
C GLU A 425 1.50 -2.40 22.32
N GLY A 426 2.66 -2.76 22.87
CA GLY A 426 2.96 -2.64 24.31
C GLY A 426 2.34 -3.75 25.15
N GLY A 427 2.28 -4.97 24.61
CA GLY A 427 1.74 -6.14 25.30
C GLY A 427 2.69 -6.67 26.40
N ASP A 428 2.16 -7.51 27.28
CA ASP A 428 2.98 -8.14 28.34
C ASP A 428 3.99 -9.14 27.74
N LEU A 429 5.26 -8.72 27.74
CA LEU A 429 6.41 -9.49 27.25
C LEU A 429 7.17 -10.22 28.37
N SER A 430 6.67 -10.21 29.62
CA SER A 430 7.33 -10.84 30.78
C SER A 430 7.59 -12.33 30.58
N LYS A 431 6.73 -13.02 29.81
CA LYS A 431 6.90 -14.42 29.39
C LYS A 431 8.21 -14.67 28.64
N TYR A 432 8.81 -13.64 28.07
CA TYR A 432 10.02 -13.70 27.26
C TYR A 432 11.27 -13.19 27.98
N GLY A 433 11.17 -12.84 29.27
CA GLY A 433 12.30 -12.29 30.03
C GLY A 433 12.67 -10.85 29.66
N VAL A 434 11.82 -10.16 28.91
CA VAL A 434 11.97 -8.73 28.63
C VAL A 434 11.54 -7.95 29.87
N GLU A 435 12.50 -7.33 30.55
CA GLU A 435 12.23 -6.50 31.74
C GLU A 435 11.66 -5.14 31.34
N ASN A 436 10.75 -4.62 32.17
CA ASN A 436 10.17 -3.29 31.96
C ASN A 436 11.23 -2.21 32.20
N PHE A 437 11.44 -1.34 31.23
CA PHE A 437 12.25 -0.14 31.41
C PHE A 437 11.44 0.88 32.22
N ASP A 438 11.84 1.14 33.47
CA ASP A 438 11.20 2.10 34.37
C ASP A 438 9.68 1.86 34.58
N GLY A 439 9.29 0.58 34.63
CA GLY A 439 7.88 0.18 34.78
C GLY A 439 7.03 0.29 33.52
N ARG A 440 7.65 0.58 32.36
CA ARG A 440 6.99 0.71 31.06
C ARG A 440 7.50 -0.31 30.04
N PHE A 441 6.64 -0.71 29.11
CA PHE A 441 6.95 -1.67 28.05
C PHE A 441 7.61 -0.99 26.86
N PRO A 442 8.76 -1.50 26.38
CA PRO A 442 9.42 -0.96 25.20
C PRO A 442 8.60 -1.25 23.93
N ILE A 443 8.43 -0.25 23.07
CA ILE A 443 7.73 -0.37 21.78
C ILE A 443 8.52 0.23 20.62
N PHE A 444 8.44 -0.37 19.43
CA PHE A 444 8.99 0.21 18.21
C PHE A 444 8.10 1.34 17.69
N SER A 445 8.71 2.43 17.22
CA SER A 445 8.00 3.59 16.67
C SER A 445 7.58 3.40 15.20
N LYS A 446 8.32 2.56 14.46
CA LYS A 446 8.09 2.23 13.05
C LYS A 446 7.89 0.73 12.89
N VAL A 447 6.94 0.34 12.05
CA VAL A 447 6.74 -1.07 11.69
C VAL A 447 7.89 -1.58 10.81
N GLY A 448 8.43 -0.71 9.95
CA GLY A 448 9.57 -0.99 9.08
C GLY A 448 10.84 -1.43 9.82
N ASP A 449 11.01 -1.00 11.07
CA ASP A 449 12.16 -1.36 11.91
C ASP A 449 12.15 -2.85 12.30
N LEU A 450 10.96 -3.46 12.35
CA LEU A 450 10.78 -4.86 12.76
C LEU A 450 10.41 -5.77 11.57
N ILE A 451 9.69 -5.24 10.59
CA ILE A 451 9.24 -5.97 9.39
C ILE A 451 9.65 -5.15 8.16
N GLN A 452 10.61 -5.67 7.39
CA GLN A 452 11.01 -5.06 6.13
C GLN A 452 9.84 -5.01 5.14
N ASP A 453 9.71 -3.89 4.41
CA ASP A 453 8.67 -3.74 3.40
C ASP A 453 9.02 -4.60 2.17
N PRO A 454 8.17 -5.58 1.77
CA PRO A 454 8.42 -6.37 0.57
C PRO A 454 8.42 -5.56 -0.73
N LYS A 455 7.96 -4.30 -0.70
CA LYS A 455 8.03 -3.34 -1.81
C LYS A 455 9.27 -2.45 -1.78
N GLU A 456 10.10 -2.57 -0.74
CA GLU A 456 11.34 -1.79 -0.65
C GLU A 456 12.28 -2.19 -1.80
N ILE A 457 12.75 -1.17 -2.51
CA ILE A 457 13.69 -1.32 -3.61
C ILE A 457 14.95 -0.61 -3.18
N HIS A 458 16.04 -1.35 -3.02
CA HIS A 458 17.34 -0.76 -2.81
C HIS A 458 18.01 -0.56 -4.17
N PRO A 459 18.09 0.68 -4.68
CA PRO A 459 18.81 0.94 -5.91
C PRO A 459 20.30 0.70 -5.69
N VAL A 460 20.92 -0.03 -6.61
CA VAL A 460 22.37 -0.22 -6.59
C VAL A 460 23.03 1.14 -6.85
N PRO A 461 24.01 1.58 -6.04
CA PRO A 461 24.65 2.89 -6.21
C PRO A 461 25.21 3.07 -7.63
N GLY A 462 25.00 4.24 -8.25
CA GLY A 462 25.29 4.52 -9.67
C GLY A 462 26.58 3.93 -10.29
N PRO A 463 27.77 3.97 -9.67
CA PRO A 463 28.98 3.37 -10.24
C PRO A 463 29.00 1.84 -10.25
N LEU A 464 28.00 1.19 -9.65
CA LEU A 464 27.82 -0.26 -9.54
C LEU A 464 26.74 -0.80 -10.47
N VAL A 465 25.82 0.06 -10.92
CA VAL A 465 24.76 -0.28 -11.87
C VAL A 465 25.34 -0.76 -13.21
N ASP A 466 26.50 -0.24 -13.61
CA ASP A 466 27.18 -0.61 -14.86
C ASP A 466 27.95 -1.94 -14.77
N LEU A 467 28.09 -2.53 -13.57
CA LEU A 467 28.93 -3.71 -13.31
C LEU A 467 28.13 -4.99 -13.07
N SER A 468 26.82 -4.88 -12.83
CA SER A 468 25.93 -6.01 -12.61
C SER A 468 24.66 -5.88 -13.43
N GLU A 469 24.12 -7.01 -13.90
CA GLU A 469 22.80 -7.03 -14.55
C GLU A 469 21.66 -6.65 -13.58
N VAL A 470 21.92 -6.75 -12.27
CA VAL A 470 20.99 -6.36 -11.21
C VAL A 470 21.16 -4.87 -10.93
N THR A 471 20.17 -4.08 -11.36
CA THR A 471 20.12 -2.62 -11.15
C THR A 471 19.37 -2.24 -9.87
N GLU A 472 18.52 -3.14 -9.37
CA GLU A 472 17.65 -2.97 -8.22
C GLU A 472 17.64 -4.23 -7.37
N ILE A 473 17.93 -4.10 -6.07
CA ILE A 473 17.80 -5.19 -5.10
C ILE A 473 16.38 -5.16 -4.56
N THR A 474 15.65 -6.25 -4.78
CA THR A 474 14.29 -6.48 -4.27
C THR A 474 14.27 -7.77 -3.46
N TRP A 475 13.21 -7.99 -2.68
CA TRP A 475 13.01 -9.23 -1.90
C TRP A 475 13.20 -10.52 -2.71
N LYS A 476 12.92 -10.49 -4.02
CA LYS A 476 13.07 -11.67 -4.90
C LYS A 476 14.51 -12.02 -5.26
N ASN A 477 15.41 -11.03 -5.16
CA ASN A 477 16.79 -11.14 -5.61
C ASN A 477 17.77 -11.01 -4.44
N ILE A 478 17.29 -11.06 -3.20
CA ILE A 478 18.12 -10.94 -2.00
C ILE A 478 19.17 -12.06 -1.90
N ASP A 479 18.85 -13.25 -2.42
CA ASP A 479 19.76 -14.40 -2.51
C ASP A 479 20.97 -14.12 -3.43
N GLN A 480 20.88 -13.13 -4.34
CA GLN A 480 21.97 -12.71 -5.22
C GLN A 480 22.81 -11.57 -4.63
N ALA A 481 22.45 -11.08 -3.44
CA ALA A 481 23.17 -9.98 -2.80
C ALA A 481 24.62 -10.34 -2.45
N GLU A 482 24.89 -11.59 -2.07
CA GLU A 482 26.23 -12.07 -1.74
C GLU A 482 27.16 -12.04 -2.98
N GLU A 483 26.64 -12.46 -4.14
CA GLU A 483 27.34 -12.39 -5.43
C GLU A 483 27.64 -10.94 -5.84
N LEU A 484 26.72 -10.00 -5.56
CA LEU A 484 26.92 -8.58 -5.80
C LEU A 484 28.01 -7.97 -4.88
N VAL A 485 28.11 -8.40 -3.63
CA VAL A 485 29.16 -7.96 -2.69
C VAL A 485 30.55 -8.44 -3.15
N ASP A 486 30.66 -9.65 -3.68
CA ASP A 486 31.91 -10.19 -4.23
C ASP A 486 32.34 -9.46 -5.52
N ILE A 487 31.40 -9.17 -6.42
CA ILE A 487 31.65 -8.35 -7.62
C ILE A 487 32.06 -6.92 -7.20
N HIS A 488 31.47 -6.38 -6.14
CA HIS A 488 31.78 -5.04 -5.65
C HIS A 488 33.18 -4.93 -5.03
N THR A 489 33.53 -5.86 -4.13
CA THR A 489 34.83 -5.88 -3.45
C THR A 489 35.97 -6.07 -4.44
N SER A 490 35.79 -6.91 -5.46
CA SER A 490 36.77 -7.10 -6.54
C SER A 490 36.94 -5.85 -7.42
N HIS A 491 35.86 -5.14 -7.76
CA HIS A 491 35.95 -3.90 -8.54
C HIS A 491 36.59 -2.73 -7.75
N ILE A 492 36.28 -2.59 -6.45
CA ILE A 492 36.96 -1.61 -5.59
C ILE A 492 38.46 -1.90 -5.53
N ALA A 493 38.85 -3.16 -5.37
CA ALA A 493 40.26 -3.56 -5.37
C ALA A 493 40.96 -3.20 -6.70
N ALA A 494 40.29 -3.41 -7.83
CA ALA A 494 40.81 -3.05 -9.15
C ALA A 494 40.97 -1.53 -9.34
N ARG A 495 39.97 -0.73 -8.94
CA ARG A 495 40.05 0.74 -9.01
C ARG A 495 41.10 1.33 -8.10
N LYS A 496 41.26 0.76 -6.89
CA LYS A 496 42.32 1.15 -5.97
C LYS A 496 43.70 0.90 -6.59
N ALA A 497 43.90 -0.26 -7.22
CA ALA A 497 45.15 -0.57 -7.93
C ALA A 497 45.42 0.38 -9.11
N GLU A 498 44.39 0.78 -9.87
CA GLU A 498 44.53 1.78 -10.95
C GLU A 498 44.91 3.16 -10.42
N LEU A 499 44.31 3.57 -9.29
CA LEU A 499 44.61 4.85 -8.64
C LEU A 499 46.03 4.86 -8.06
N ASP A 500 46.44 3.78 -7.41
CA ASP A 500 47.81 3.62 -6.91
C ASP A 500 48.82 3.68 -8.06
N ALA A 501 48.53 3.07 -9.21
CA ALA A 501 49.37 3.15 -10.40
C ALA A 501 49.48 4.59 -10.97
N LYS A 502 48.37 5.32 -11.07
CA LYS A 502 48.35 6.72 -11.51
C LYS A 502 49.07 7.66 -10.53
N ILE A 503 48.99 7.38 -9.23
CA ILE A 503 49.74 8.13 -8.22
C ILE A 503 51.24 7.89 -8.40
N VAL A 504 51.67 6.65 -8.63
CA VAL A 504 53.07 6.34 -8.93
C VAL A 504 53.53 7.07 -10.19
N GLU A 505 52.74 7.06 -11.26
CA GLU A 505 53.04 7.77 -12.50
C GLU A 505 53.14 9.30 -12.29
N MET A 506 52.24 9.90 -11.51
CA MET A 506 52.34 11.33 -11.15
C MET A 506 53.58 11.64 -10.32
N VAL A 507 53.97 10.76 -9.40
CA VAL A 507 55.20 10.93 -8.59
C VAL A 507 56.43 10.80 -9.49
N GLU A 508 56.43 9.90 -10.46
CA GLU A 508 57.48 9.80 -11.48
C GLU A 508 57.55 11.05 -12.36
N ILE A 509 56.42 11.60 -12.76
CA ILE A 509 56.37 12.85 -13.53
C ILE A 509 56.87 14.04 -12.68
N ASP A 510 56.46 14.15 -11.42
CA ASP A 510 56.90 15.21 -10.51
C ASP A 510 58.41 15.12 -10.23
N THR A 511 58.95 13.91 -10.07
CA THR A 511 60.41 13.70 -9.94
C THR A 511 61.17 14.05 -11.22
N GLN A 512 60.63 13.74 -12.40
CA GLN A 512 61.22 14.16 -13.70
C GLN A 512 61.19 15.67 -13.90
N ILE A 513 60.09 16.34 -13.51
CA ILE A 513 59.96 17.81 -13.58
C ILE A 513 60.97 18.47 -12.64
N ARG A 514 61.13 17.96 -11.41
CA ARG A 514 62.10 18.50 -10.45
C ARG A 514 63.55 18.28 -10.89
N ALA A 515 63.86 17.14 -11.50
CA ALA A 515 65.18 16.87 -12.08
C ALA A 515 65.52 17.86 -13.22
N LEU A 516 64.53 18.27 -14.01
CA LEU A 516 64.68 19.30 -15.04
C LEU A 516 64.81 20.72 -14.48
N LEU A 517 64.24 20.98 -13.30
CA LEU A 517 64.29 22.28 -12.60
C LEU A 517 65.50 22.45 -11.68
N GLY A 518 66.30 21.39 -11.45
CA GLY A 518 67.53 21.44 -10.64
C GLY A 518 67.29 21.54 -9.13
N GLU A 519 66.11 21.14 -8.65
CA GLU A 519 65.78 21.14 -7.22
C GLU A 519 66.26 19.86 -6.51
N PRO A 520 66.78 19.93 -5.27
CA PRO A 520 67.25 18.74 -4.55
C PRO A 520 66.08 17.82 -4.12
N GLU A 521 66.34 16.50 -4.13
CA GLU A 521 65.34 15.46 -3.80
C GLU A 521 64.66 15.65 -2.44
N PRO A 522 63.35 15.35 -2.33
CA PRO A 522 62.65 15.42 -1.05
C PRO A 522 63.07 14.25 -0.14
N ALA A 523 63.27 14.55 1.15
CA ALA A 523 63.53 13.55 2.17
C ALA A 523 62.34 12.58 2.31
N LEU A 524 62.64 11.27 2.26
CA LEU A 524 61.67 10.19 2.47
C LEU A 524 60.86 10.39 3.77
N PRO A 525 59.53 10.21 3.73
CA PRO A 525 58.70 10.36 4.92
C PRO A 525 59.03 9.25 5.93
N LYS A 526 59.40 9.64 7.15
CA LYS A 526 59.57 8.71 8.28
C LYS A 526 58.21 8.08 8.61
N ASN A 527 58.06 6.80 8.31
CA ASN A 527 56.94 5.97 8.77
C ASN A 527 56.80 6.05 10.29
N ARG A 528 55.78 6.77 10.77
CA ARG A 528 55.37 6.76 12.17
C ARG A 528 54.39 5.59 12.34
N VAL A 529 54.93 4.40 12.59
CA VAL A 529 54.15 3.27 13.10
C VAL A 529 53.72 3.64 14.52
N ARG A 530 52.47 4.06 14.70
CA ARG A 530 51.81 4.05 16.01
C ARG A 530 51.18 2.67 16.17
N GLY A 531 51.85 1.82 16.94
CA GLY A 531 51.21 0.63 17.50
C GLY A 531 50.10 1.06 18.44
N PHE A 532 48.89 0.57 18.18
CA PHE A 532 47.84 0.48 19.19
C PHE A 532 48.08 -0.83 19.95
N ASN A 533 48.36 -0.70 21.24
CA ASN A 533 48.02 -1.71 22.23
C ASN A 533 46.55 -1.52 22.62
#